data_AF-A0A7J7LMA9-F1
#
_entry.id   AF-A0A7J7LMA9-F1
#
_cell.length_a   1.000
_cell.length_b   1.000
_cell.length_c   1.000
_cell.angle_alpha   90.00
_cell.angle_beta   90.00
_cell.angle_gamma   90.00
#
_symmetry.space_group_name_H-M   'P 1'
#
loop_
_entity.id
_entity.type
_entity.pdbx_description
1 polymer ?
#
loop_
_entity_poly.entity_id
_entity_poly.type
_entity_poly.pdbx_seq_one_letter_code
_entity_poly.pdbx_strand_id
1 'polypeptide(L)'
;MQAKYQVSVLDLQYDRFINKIKDVPVVFVWAIGENLTCEKALQDPETFACKYKNTTCYSTSNTYGYRCDCLSGYEGNLYLINGCQDVNECEDHNDNQCASICINNLQSLCCACQIYKCHNV
;
A
#
# COMPACT_ATOMS: atom_id res chain seq x y z
N MET A 1 -5.17 -24.91 -15.35
CA MET A 1 -4.95 -24.12 -16.59
C MET A 1 -5.18 -22.65 -16.25
N GLN A 2 -4.11 -21.86 -16.08
CA GLN A 2 -4.27 -20.40 -15.98
C GLN A 2 -4.54 -19.87 -17.39
N ALA A 3 -5.73 -19.32 -17.61
CA ALA A 3 -6.04 -18.63 -18.85
C ALA A 3 -5.10 -17.41 -18.96
N LYS A 4 -4.23 -17.42 -19.97
CA LYS A 4 -3.27 -16.35 -20.22
C LYS A 4 -4.00 -15.21 -20.94
N TYR A 5 -4.74 -14.40 -20.18
CA TYR A 5 -5.36 -13.19 -20.73
C TYR A 5 -4.27 -12.17 -21.07
N GLN A 6 -4.07 -11.90 -22.35
CA GLN A 6 -3.18 -10.83 -22.80
C GLN A 6 -3.94 -9.50 -22.80
N VAL A 7 -3.50 -8.60 -21.92
CA VAL A 7 -3.98 -7.22 -21.80
C VAL A 7 -2.88 -6.30 -22.31
N SER A 8 -3.24 -5.38 -23.20
CA SER A 8 -2.37 -4.31 -23.69
C SER A 8 -2.80 -2.97 -23.11
N VAL A 9 -1.94 -1.96 -23.22
CA VAL A 9 -2.26 -0.60 -22.75
C VAL A 9 -3.51 -0.04 -23.45
N LEU A 10 -3.74 -0.41 -24.71
CA LEU A 10 -4.94 -0.03 -25.47
C LEU A 10 -6.23 -0.57 -24.86
N ASP A 11 -6.17 -1.72 -24.18
CA ASP A 11 -7.32 -2.31 -23.50
C ASP A 11 -7.72 -1.55 -22.23
N LEU A 12 -6.90 -0.59 -21.78
CA LEU A 12 -7.22 0.31 -20.66
C LEU A 12 -8.06 1.52 -21.08
N GLN A 13 -8.33 1.69 -22.38
CA GLN A 13 -9.33 2.66 -22.84
C GLN A 13 -10.71 2.25 -22.33
N TYR A 14 -11.44 3.18 -21.72
CA TYR A 14 -12.70 2.92 -21.01
C TYR A 14 -13.64 1.94 -21.73
N ASP A 15 -14.01 2.23 -22.98
CA ASP A 15 -14.94 1.39 -23.75
C ASP A 15 -14.38 -0.02 -24.02
N ARG A 16 -13.07 -0.12 -24.30
CA ARG A 16 -12.41 -1.41 -24.56
C ARG A 16 -12.27 -2.21 -23.28
N PHE A 17 -11.92 -1.54 -22.18
CA PHE A 17 -11.75 -2.14 -20.88
C PHE A 17 -13.06 -2.80 -20.44
N ILE A 18 -14.15 -2.02 -20.36
CA ILE A 18 -15.45 -2.51 -19.92
C ILE A 18 -15.94 -3.67 -20.77
N ASN A 19 -15.78 -3.61 -22.09
CA ASN A 19 -16.15 -4.72 -22.97
C ASN A 19 -15.28 -5.97 -22.75
N LYS A 20 -13.98 -5.80 -22.47
CA LYS A 20 -13.04 -6.91 -22.31
C LYS A 20 -13.14 -7.58 -20.94
N ILE A 21 -13.58 -6.87 -19.91
CA ILE A 21 -13.67 -7.38 -18.54
C ILE A 21 -15.09 -7.77 -18.10
N LYS A 22 -16.09 -7.61 -18.98
CA LYS A 22 -17.52 -7.73 -18.67
C LYS A 22 -17.91 -9.00 -17.90
N ASP A 23 -17.30 -10.13 -18.27
CA ASP A 23 -17.65 -11.47 -17.75
C ASP A 23 -16.49 -12.16 -17.02
N VAL A 24 -15.44 -11.40 -16.66
CA VAL A 24 -14.21 -11.96 -16.08
C VAL A 24 -13.87 -11.22 -14.80
N PRO A 25 -13.62 -11.89 -13.66
CA PRO A 25 -13.09 -11.24 -12.48
C PRO A 25 -11.67 -10.73 -12.78
N VAL A 26 -11.43 -9.43 -12.58
CA VAL A 26 -10.15 -8.79 -12.92
C VAL A 26 -9.46 -8.28 -11.66
N VAL A 27 -8.17 -8.58 -11.57
CA VAL A 27 -7.24 -7.96 -10.63
C VAL A 27 -6.28 -7.12 -11.44
N PHE A 28 -6.20 -5.82 -11.14
CA PHE A 28 -5.23 -4.94 -11.79
C PHE A 28 -3.88 -5.09 -11.11
N VAL A 29 -2.86 -5.38 -11.91
CA VAL A 29 -1.47 -5.53 -11.47
C VAL A 29 -0.66 -4.52 -12.28
N TRP A 30 -0.11 -3.51 -11.62
CA TRP A 30 0.63 -2.44 -12.29
C TRP A 30 2.04 -2.30 -11.75
N ALA A 31 2.90 -1.54 -12.42
CA ALA A 31 4.15 -1.08 -11.86
C ALA A 31 4.47 0.29 -12.46
N ILE A 32 5.31 1.05 -11.77
CA ILE A 32 5.69 2.40 -12.13
C ILE A 32 7.06 2.33 -12.80
N GLY A 33 7.12 2.88 -14.01
CA GLY A 33 8.31 2.86 -14.85
C GLY A 33 8.62 1.48 -15.41
N GLU A 34 9.03 1.44 -16.68
CA GLU A 34 9.52 0.22 -17.32
C GLU A 34 11.02 0.05 -17.02
N ASN A 35 11.40 -1.15 -16.58
CA ASN A 35 12.72 -1.54 -16.07
C ASN A 35 13.30 -0.58 -15.00
N LEU A 36 12.43 0.07 -14.23
CA LEU A 36 12.80 1.06 -13.23
C LEU A 36 12.71 0.47 -11.83
N THR A 37 13.86 0.29 -11.16
CA THR A 37 13.94 -0.15 -9.77
C THR A 37 13.77 1.02 -8.81
N CYS A 38 13.43 0.75 -7.55
CA CYS A 38 13.38 1.78 -6.52
C CYS A 38 14.68 2.57 -6.42
N GLU A 39 15.82 1.87 -6.44
CA GLU A 39 17.15 2.49 -6.33
C GLU A 39 17.40 3.50 -7.44
N LYS A 40 16.96 3.20 -8.66
CA LYS A 40 17.05 4.12 -9.80
C LYS A 40 16.03 5.24 -9.70
N ALA A 41 14.80 4.92 -9.30
CA ALA A 41 13.72 5.92 -9.18
C ALA A 41 14.04 6.97 -8.10
N LEU A 42 14.69 6.58 -7.00
CA LEU A 42 15.16 7.48 -5.95
C LEU A 42 16.19 8.50 -6.43
N GLN A 43 16.85 8.27 -7.58
CA GLN A 43 17.80 9.22 -8.17
C GLN A 43 17.13 10.40 -8.87
N ASP A 44 15.82 10.33 -9.13
CA ASP A 44 15.02 11.41 -9.71
C ASP A 44 13.79 11.73 -8.83
N PRO A 45 13.96 12.56 -7.77
CA PRO A 45 12.90 12.85 -6.82
C PRO A 45 11.68 13.56 -7.42
N GLU A 46 11.83 14.24 -8.56
CA GLU A 46 10.73 14.96 -9.21
C GLU A 46 9.71 13.98 -9.80
N THR A 47 10.22 12.94 -10.47
CA THR A 47 9.41 11.89 -11.11
C THR A 47 9.13 10.69 -10.22
N PHE A 48 9.79 10.60 -9.07
CA PHE A 48 9.56 9.55 -8.08
C PHE A 48 8.13 9.60 -7.53
N ALA A 49 7.41 8.49 -7.65
CA ALA A 49 6.00 8.41 -7.27
C ALA A 49 5.80 8.24 -5.76
N CYS A 50 6.68 7.51 -5.05
CA CYS A 50 6.56 7.26 -3.62
C CYS A 50 7.17 8.40 -2.78
N LYS A 51 6.83 9.64 -3.13
CA LYS A 51 7.48 10.84 -2.55
C LYS A 51 6.74 11.42 -1.33
N TYR A 52 5.62 10.84 -0.96
CA TYR A 52 4.82 11.30 0.18
C TYR A 52 5.25 10.64 1.49
N LYS A 53 4.90 11.29 2.60
CA LYS A 53 5.23 10.80 3.94
C LYS A 53 4.59 9.44 4.20
N ASN A 54 5.26 8.65 5.04
CA ASN A 54 4.80 7.32 5.46
C ASN A 54 4.59 6.35 4.29
N THR A 55 5.32 6.55 3.20
CA THR A 55 5.37 5.62 2.07
C THR A 55 6.75 4.98 1.96
N THR A 56 6.80 3.79 1.37
CA THR A 56 8.02 3.08 0.98
C THR A 56 7.92 2.65 -0.47
N CYS A 57 9.05 2.21 -1.03
CA CYS A 57 9.15 1.69 -2.38
C CYS A 57 9.64 0.24 -2.36
N TYR A 58 9.08 -0.60 -3.22
CA TYR A 58 9.59 -1.94 -3.48
C TYR A 58 9.64 -2.24 -4.97
N SER A 59 10.71 -2.91 -5.41
CA SER A 59 10.88 -3.32 -6.80
C SER A 59 10.11 -4.62 -7.05
N THR A 60 9.30 -4.64 -8.10
CA THR A 60 8.49 -5.81 -8.44
C THR A 60 9.28 -6.77 -9.33
N SER A 61 9.40 -8.04 -8.91
CA SER A 61 10.08 -9.08 -9.70
C SER A 61 9.33 -9.43 -10.99
N ASN A 62 7.99 -9.30 -10.97
CA ASN A 62 7.12 -9.79 -12.04
C ASN A 62 6.73 -8.71 -13.08
N THR A 63 6.85 -7.43 -12.75
CA THR A 63 6.30 -6.32 -13.57
C THR A 63 7.36 -5.32 -14.04
N TYR A 64 8.65 -5.68 -14.00
CA TYR A 64 9.77 -4.88 -14.49
C TYR A 64 9.68 -3.40 -14.08
N GLY A 65 9.25 -3.09 -12.86
CA GLY A 65 9.10 -1.71 -12.37
C GLY A 65 9.00 -1.69 -10.86
N TYR A 66 8.70 -0.53 -10.27
CA TYR A 66 8.53 -0.41 -8.83
C TYR A 66 7.09 -0.09 -8.44
N ARG A 67 6.78 -0.30 -7.16
CA ARG A 67 5.53 0.11 -6.53
C ARG A 67 5.83 0.86 -5.24
N CYS A 68 4.81 1.56 -4.79
CA CYS A 68 4.81 2.19 -3.49
C CYS A 68 3.95 1.34 -2.56
N ASP A 69 4.29 1.32 -1.28
CA ASP A 69 3.44 0.83 -0.18
C ASP A 69 3.39 1.89 0.92
N CYS A 70 2.34 1.88 1.77
CA CYS A 70 2.42 2.60 3.05
C CYS A 70 3.43 1.89 3.96
N LEU A 71 4.08 2.65 4.86
CA LEU A 71 4.89 2.06 5.91
C LEU A 71 4.02 1.19 6.84
N SER A 72 4.64 0.25 7.54
CA SER A 72 3.95 -0.53 8.58
C SER A 72 3.27 0.40 9.59
N GLY A 73 2.04 0.08 9.97
CA GLY A 73 1.18 0.92 10.83
C GLY A 73 0.48 2.06 10.10
N TYR A 74 0.55 2.13 8.77
CA TYR A 74 -0.15 3.14 7.97
C TYR A 74 -0.99 2.50 6.86
N GLU A 75 -2.14 3.10 6.57
CA GLU A 75 -3.03 2.69 5.49
C GLU A 75 -3.55 3.85 4.66
N GLY A 76 -4.19 3.53 3.52
CA GLY A 76 -4.80 4.50 2.62
C GLY A 76 -4.12 4.57 1.25
N ASN A 77 -4.31 5.68 0.54
CA ASN A 77 -3.82 5.83 -0.83
C ASN A 77 -2.48 6.57 -0.87
N LEU A 78 -1.40 5.80 -0.81
CA LEU A 78 0.00 6.21 -0.91
C LEU A 78 0.40 7.08 -2.13
N TYR A 79 -0.47 7.25 -3.14
CA TYR A 79 -0.24 8.13 -4.30
C TYR A 79 -0.83 9.54 -4.11
N LEU A 80 -1.44 9.82 -2.95
CA LEU A 80 -2.01 11.12 -2.60
C LEU A 80 -1.18 11.80 -1.50
N ILE A 81 -1.21 13.15 -1.50
CA ILE A 81 -0.66 13.95 -0.41
C ILE A 81 -1.39 13.57 0.89
N ASN A 82 -0.64 13.21 1.93
CA ASN A 82 -1.18 12.70 3.20
C ASN A 82 -2.09 11.47 3.04
N GLY A 83 -1.83 10.67 2.00
CA GLY A 83 -2.66 9.52 1.68
C GLY A 83 -2.41 8.28 2.52
N CYS A 84 -1.21 8.13 3.11
CA CYS A 84 -0.94 7.13 4.15
C CYS A 84 -1.16 7.74 5.53
N GLN A 85 -2.20 7.27 6.21
CA GLN A 85 -2.61 7.71 7.54
C GLN A 85 -2.35 6.60 8.55
N ASP A 86 -2.08 7.01 9.78
CA ASP A 86 -1.83 6.10 10.89
C ASP A 86 -3.04 5.19 11.09
N VAL A 87 -2.80 3.89 11.18
CA VAL A 87 -3.85 2.92 11.52
C VAL A 87 -4.16 3.08 13.00
N ASN A 88 -5.43 3.10 13.36
CA ASN A 88 -5.83 3.06 14.76
C ASN A 88 -6.08 1.62 15.19
N GLU A 89 -5.03 0.92 15.63
CA GLU A 89 -5.16 -0.50 15.99
C GLU A 89 -6.04 -0.72 17.23
N CYS A 90 -6.34 0.34 18.01
CA CYS A 90 -7.29 0.25 19.11
C CYS A 90 -8.75 0.14 18.64
N GLU A 91 -9.07 0.66 17.46
CA GLU A 91 -10.41 0.59 16.86
C GLU A 91 -10.66 -0.71 16.07
N ASP A 92 -9.59 -1.38 15.61
CA ASP A 92 -9.70 -2.70 15.00
C ASP A 92 -9.66 -3.80 16.06
N HIS A 93 -10.78 -4.49 16.25
CA HIS A 93 -10.89 -5.61 17.21
C HIS A 93 -9.97 -6.80 16.91
N ASN A 94 -9.50 -6.96 15.66
CA ASN A 94 -8.58 -8.04 15.32
C ASN A 94 -7.12 -7.69 15.63
N ASP A 95 -6.78 -6.40 15.59
CA ASP A 95 -5.41 -5.91 15.84
C ASP A 95 -5.21 -5.37 17.26
N ASN A 96 -6.30 -5.10 17.99
CA ASN A 96 -6.26 -4.71 19.40
C ASN A 96 -5.86 -5.89 20.31
N GLN A 97 -4.57 -6.03 20.53
CA GLN A 97 -3.98 -7.06 21.40
C GLN A 97 -4.00 -6.69 22.89
N CYS A 98 -4.60 -5.56 23.28
CA CYS A 98 -4.65 -5.14 24.68
C CYS A 98 -5.74 -5.86 25.48
N ALA A 99 -5.36 -6.43 26.61
CA ALA A 99 -6.31 -6.96 27.60
C ALA A 99 -6.96 -5.86 28.47
N SER A 100 -6.46 -4.61 28.40
CA SER A 100 -6.89 -3.51 29.26
C SER A 100 -7.03 -2.20 28.46
N ILE A 101 -6.39 -1.10 28.86
CA ILE A 101 -6.51 0.19 28.19
C ILE A 101 -5.62 0.19 26.94
N CYS A 102 -6.22 0.44 25.77
CA CYS A 102 -5.50 0.66 24.52
C CYS A 102 -5.32 2.17 24.28
N ILE A 103 -4.10 2.56 23.91
CA ILE A 103 -3.74 3.93 23.53
C ILE A 103 -3.12 3.85 22.14
N ASN A 104 -3.76 4.48 21.15
CA ASN A 104 -3.20 4.54 19.80
C ASN A 104 -1.97 5.44 19.78
N ASN A 105 -0.84 4.94 19.30
CA ASN A 105 0.34 5.75 19.00
C ASN A 105 0.62 5.71 17.50
N LEU A 106 1.49 6.61 17.04
CA LEU A 106 1.96 6.53 15.66
C LEU A 106 2.64 5.18 15.43
N GLN A 107 2.24 4.48 14.37
CA GLN A 107 2.79 3.22 13.87
C GLN A 107 2.56 1.97 14.76
N SER A 108 1.95 2.10 15.94
CA SER A 108 1.71 0.98 16.87
C SER A 108 0.75 1.41 18.00
N LEU A 109 0.16 0.44 18.68
CA LEU A 109 -0.63 0.66 19.88
C LEU A 109 0.20 0.53 21.17
N CYS A 110 -0.32 1.08 22.26
CA CYS A 110 0.20 0.87 23.59
C CYS A 110 -0.88 0.32 24.53
N CYS A 111 -0.51 -0.71 25.29
CA CYS A 111 -1.36 -1.24 26.35
C CYS A 111 -0.94 -0.66 27.72
N ALA A 112 -1.88 -0.02 28.40
CA ALA A 112 -1.72 0.47 29.76
C ALA A 112 -2.58 -0.35 30.74
N CYS A 113 -2.05 -0.58 31.94
CA CYS A 113 -2.79 -1.10 33.07
C CYS A 113 -2.99 0.03 34.09
N GLN A 114 -4.06 -0.03 34.90
CA GLN A 114 -4.49 1.06 35.81
C GLN A 114 -3.41 1.58 36.78
N ILE A 115 -2.27 0.88 36.92
CA ILE A 115 -1.23 1.17 37.92
C ILE A 115 0.21 1.16 37.33
N TYR A 116 0.44 0.86 36.04
CA TYR A 116 1.79 0.68 35.48
C TYR A 116 2.02 1.36 34.12
N LYS A 117 3.30 1.59 33.79
CA LYS A 117 3.80 2.25 32.56
C LYS A 117 3.53 1.45 31.29
N CYS A 118 3.39 2.20 30.19
CA CYS A 118 3.27 1.77 28.80
C CYS A 118 4.25 0.66 28.41
N HIS A 119 3.73 -0.41 27.80
CA HIS A 119 4.49 -1.37 27.01
C HIS A 119 4.00 -1.27 25.56
N ASN A 120 4.93 -1.05 24.62
CA ASN A 120 4.61 -1.10 23.19
C ASN A 120 4.52 -2.57 22.77
N VAL A 121 3.52 -2.87 21.97
CA VAL A 121 3.32 -4.20 21.37
C VAL A 121 3.84 -4.19 19.93
#